data_AF-A0AAE0TPR1-F1
#
_entry.id   AF-A0AAE0TPR1-F1
#
_cell.length_a   1.000
_cell.length_b   1.000
_cell.length_c   1.000
_cell.angle_alpha   90.00
_cell.angle_beta   90.00
_cell.angle_gamma   90.00
#
_symmetry.space_group_name_H-M   'P 1'
#
loop_
_entity.id
_entity.type
_entity.pdbx_description
1 polymer ?
#
loop_
_entity_poly.entity_id
_entity_poly.type
_entity_poly.pdbx_seq_one_letter_code
_entity_poly.pdbx_strand_id
1 'polypeptide(L)'
;MTKTISSNDAKLLAQDQVRNYASAVGSSATAPPDIIREAYEVAMTLQPRKFYLDHPNIRFIWELLDVEEHSSVFRATVDAWVEVEGNIQRAAQHVNRTIRSSTHVWSGFGVFRMKARGGGNWSLLDDHGRTDANEPRHDDPLPQTVVFIALTRLDHSNGFFMPLEVGQDVCIDSKAEIVYPPTGSGLGLAIWLRL
;
A
#
# COMPACT_ATOMS: atom_id res chain seq x y z
N MET A 1 -14.29 -14.53 15.80
CA MET A 1 -14.75 -13.56 16.82
C MET A 1 -14.27 -12.18 16.42
N THR A 2 -15.16 -11.30 15.98
CA THR A 2 -14.81 -9.94 15.58
C THR A 2 -14.77 -9.07 16.83
N LYS A 3 -13.58 -8.71 17.32
CA LYS A 3 -13.43 -7.76 18.42
C LYS A 3 -13.77 -6.37 17.89
N THR A 4 -14.87 -5.79 18.35
CA THR A 4 -15.15 -4.37 18.14
C THR A 4 -14.23 -3.57 19.05
N ILE A 5 -13.23 -2.92 18.46
CA ILE A 5 -12.31 -2.02 19.16
C ILE A 5 -13.08 -0.72 19.49
N SER A 6 -12.99 -0.21 20.72
CA SER A 6 -13.62 1.06 21.08
C SER A 6 -12.97 2.22 20.30
N SER A 7 -13.66 3.35 20.13
CA SER A 7 -13.07 4.49 19.40
C SER A 7 -11.80 5.04 20.05
N ASN A 8 -11.67 4.89 21.38
CA ASN A 8 -10.49 5.33 22.13
C ASN A 8 -9.33 4.37 21.94
N ASP A 9 -9.58 3.06 21.97
CA ASP A 9 -8.57 2.05 21.67
C ASP A 9 -8.09 2.15 20.23
N ALA A 10 -8.99 2.45 19.27
CA ALA A 10 -8.62 2.68 17.87
C ALA A 10 -7.72 3.90 17.70
N LYS A 11 -7.93 4.97 18.48
CA LYS A 11 -7.06 6.16 18.47
C LYS A 11 -5.68 5.87 19.08
N LEU A 12 -5.63 5.13 20.19
CA LEU A 12 -4.37 4.74 20.83
C LEU A 12 -3.56 3.80 19.93
N LEU A 13 -4.21 2.80 19.32
CA LEU A 13 -3.59 1.90 18.35
C LEU A 13 -3.05 2.67 17.13
N ALA A 14 -3.80 3.65 16.62
CA ALA A 14 -3.34 4.48 15.50
C ALA A 14 -2.11 5.33 15.88
N GLN A 15 -2.07 5.89 17.10
CA GLN A 15 -0.90 6.64 17.58
C GLN A 15 0.33 5.73 17.76
N ASP A 16 0.14 4.54 18.31
CA ASP A 16 1.22 3.56 18.46
C ASP A 16 1.73 3.07 17.10
N GLN A 17 0.84 2.88 16.12
CA GLN A 17 1.22 2.53 14.75
C GLN A 17 2.06 3.63 14.10
N VAL A 18 1.66 4.90 14.19
CA VAL A 18 2.47 6.01 13.65
C VAL A 18 3.88 5.99 14.24
N ARG A 19 4.00 5.77 15.56
CA ARG A 19 5.31 5.68 16.22
C ARG A 19 6.13 4.47 15.75
N ASN A 20 5.50 3.31 15.60
CA ASN A 20 6.18 2.07 15.20
C ASN A 20 6.66 2.11 13.75
N TYR A 21 5.96 2.82 12.86
CA TYR A 21 6.31 2.94 11.44
C TYR A 21 7.07 4.23 11.10
N ALA A 22 7.28 5.15 12.04
CA ALA A 22 8.01 6.39 11.78
C ALA A 22 9.43 6.13 11.22
N SER A 23 10.14 5.11 11.72
CA SER A 23 11.46 4.71 11.22
C SER A 23 11.40 3.97 9.87
N ALA A 24 10.20 3.58 9.42
CA ALA A 24 9.97 2.95 8.13
C ALA A 24 9.74 3.97 7.02
N VAL A 25 9.55 5.25 7.36
CA VAL A 25 9.29 6.31 6.39
C VAL A 25 10.58 6.68 5.67
N GLY A 26 10.54 6.60 4.34
CA GLY A 26 11.56 7.15 3.46
C GLY A 26 11.19 8.57 3.05
N SER A 27 12.10 9.51 3.30
CA SER A 27 11.95 10.91 2.88
C SER A 27 13.00 11.37 1.88
N SER A 28 14.11 10.63 1.77
CA SER A 28 15.36 11.15 1.19
C SER A 28 15.68 10.65 -0.23
N ALA A 29 14.91 9.72 -0.80
CA ALA A 29 15.25 9.11 -2.08
C ALA A 29 14.07 8.38 -2.75
N THR A 30 12.96 9.08 -2.92
CA THR A 30 11.85 8.59 -3.74
C THR A 30 12.01 9.12 -5.16
N ALA A 31 11.27 8.54 -6.11
CA ALA A 31 11.33 8.93 -7.52
C ALA A 31 11.32 10.46 -7.71
N PRO A 32 12.06 10.99 -8.72
CA PRO A 32 12.10 12.42 -9.03
C PRO A 32 10.71 13.10 -8.99
N PRO A 33 10.60 14.35 -8.48
CA PRO A 33 9.31 15.02 -8.29
C PRO A 33 8.44 15.11 -9.56
N ASP A 34 9.07 15.19 -10.72
CA ASP A 34 8.42 15.17 -12.03
C ASP A 34 7.79 13.80 -12.35
N ILE A 35 8.47 12.69 -12.03
CA ILE A 35 7.92 11.33 -12.18
C ILE A 35 6.72 11.13 -11.24
N ILE A 36 6.82 11.59 -9.99
CA ILE A 36 5.70 11.51 -9.03
C ILE A 36 4.51 12.35 -9.51
N ARG A 37 4.76 13.55 -10.04
CA ARG A 37 3.71 14.42 -10.57
C ARG A 37 3.00 13.79 -11.78
N GLU A 38 3.74 13.21 -12.72
CA GLU A 38 3.18 12.51 -13.87
C GLU A 38 2.32 11.31 -13.43
N ALA A 39 2.84 10.50 -12.50
CA ALA A 39 2.10 9.38 -11.93
C ALA A 39 0.80 9.83 -11.24
N TYR A 40 0.84 10.95 -10.51
CA TYR A 40 -0.36 11.54 -9.91
C TYR A 40 -1.38 11.99 -10.97
N GLU A 41 -0.95 12.76 -11.97
CA GLU A 41 -1.82 13.28 -13.03
C GLU A 41 -2.54 12.15 -13.76
N VAL A 42 -1.84 11.06 -14.06
CA VAL A 42 -2.43 9.85 -14.65
C VAL A 42 -3.34 9.12 -13.66
N ALA A 43 -2.90 8.90 -12.42
CA ALA A 43 -3.69 8.16 -11.43
C ALA A 43 -5.07 8.79 -11.16
N MET A 44 -5.20 10.10 -11.30
CA MET A 44 -6.45 10.83 -11.17
C MET A 44 -7.49 10.52 -12.25
N THR A 45 -7.08 10.00 -13.41
CA THR A 45 -7.99 9.65 -14.52
C THR A 45 -8.45 8.19 -14.46
N LEU A 46 -7.75 7.36 -13.68
CA LEU A 46 -8.00 5.92 -13.63
C LEU A 46 -9.29 5.55 -12.91
N GLN A 47 -9.87 4.43 -13.33
CA GLN A 47 -11.02 3.82 -12.69
C GLN A 47 -10.60 2.65 -11.80
N PRO A 48 -11.38 2.27 -10.78
CA PRO A 48 -11.17 1.03 -10.05
C PRO A 48 -11.21 -0.17 -10.99
N ARG A 49 -10.41 -1.21 -10.71
CA ARG A 49 -10.49 -2.47 -11.45
C ARG A 49 -11.89 -3.06 -11.36
N LYS A 50 -12.31 -3.75 -12.43
CA LYS A 50 -13.63 -4.38 -12.56
C LYS A 50 -14.08 -5.15 -11.32
N PHE A 51 -13.18 -5.90 -10.68
CA PHE A 51 -13.49 -6.62 -9.44
C PHE A 51 -14.12 -5.74 -8.35
N TYR A 52 -13.61 -4.53 -8.13
CA TYR A 52 -14.15 -3.61 -7.12
C TYR A 52 -15.51 -3.03 -7.53
N LEU A 53 -15.73 -2.85 -8.83
CA LEU A 53 -16.99 -2.37 -9.40
C LEU A 53 -18.09 -3.44 -9.32
N ASP A 54 -17.73 -4.70 -9.55
CA ASP A 54 -18.64 -5.85 -9.51
C ASP A 54 -19.05 -6.23 -8.07
N HIS A 55 -18.30 -5.78 -7.05
CA HIS A 55 -18.54 -6.09 -5.65
C HIS A 55 -18.76 -4.84 -4.78
N PRO A 56 -19.76 -3.99 -5.07
CA PRO A 56 -19.96 -2.71 -4.39
C PRO A 56 -20.35 -2.86 -2.91
N ASN A 57 -20.89 -4.02 -2.52
CA ASN A 57 -21.30 -4.31 -1.15
C ASN A 57 -20.13 -4.73 -0.25
N ILE A 58 -18.98 -5.06 -0.83
CA ILE A 58 -17.81 -5.42 -0.06
C ILE A 58 -17.10 -4.15 0.41
N ARG A 59 -16.85 -4.09 1.71
CA ARG A 59 -16.08 -3.02 2.33
C ARG A 59 -14.59 -3.38 2.19
N PHE A 60 -13.95 -2.81 1.15
CA PHE A 60 -12.49 -2.82 0.95
C PHE A 60 -11.83 -1.54 1.47
N ILE A 61 -10.77 -1.66 2.27
CA ILE A 61 -10.03 -0.51 2.83
C ILE A 61 -9.53 0.42 1.70
N TRP A 62 -9.06 -0.17 0.62
CA TRP A 62 -8.59 0.49 -0.58
C TRP A 62 -8.98 -0.33 -1.81
N GLU A 63 -8.96 0.30 -2.96
CA GLU A 63 -9.18 -0.34 -4.25
C GLU A 63 -7.97 -0.16 -5.15
N LEU A 64 -7.65 -1.18 -5.95
CA LEU A 64 -6.68 -1.04 -7.03
C LEU A 64 -7.33 -0.37 -8.23
N LEU A 65 -6.61 0.58 -8.80
CA LEU A 65 -6.98 1.22 -10.06
C LEU A 65 -6.51 0.37 -11.24
N ASP A 66 -7.22 0.47 -12.35
CA ASP A 66 -6.84 -0.12 -13.61
C ASP A 66 -5.72 0.72 -14.23
N VAL A 67 -4.57 0.09 -14.47
CA VAL A 67 -3.32 0.75 -14.88
C VAL A 67 -2.80 0.21 -16.20
N GLU A 68 -3.51 -0.69 -16.88
CA GLU A 68 -2.97 -1.46 -18.01
C GLU A 68 -2.40 -0.55 -19.11
N GLU A 69 -3.19 0.43 -19.55
CA GLU A 69 -2.81 1.41 -20.59
C GLU A 69 -1.71 2.41 -20.15
N HIS A 70 -1.45 2.52 -18.85
CA HIS A 70 -0.55 3.50 -18.26
C HIS A 70 0.57 2.88 -17.42
N SER A 71 0.77 1.56 -17.55
CA SER A 71 1.68 0.79 -16.70
C SER A 71 3.12 1.29 -16.75
N SER A 72 3.56 1.88 -17.86
CA SER A 72 4.90 2.47 -18.02
C SER A 72 5.16 3.66 -17.09
N VAL A 73 4.17 4.52 -16.85
CA VAL A 73 4.28 5.70 -15.98
C VAL A 73 4.53 5.27 -14.54
N PHE A 74 3.73 4.31 -14.06
CA PHE A 74 3.88 3.79 -12.70
C PHE A 74 5.14 2.96 -12.55
N ARG A 75 5.51 2.19 -13.58
CA ARG A 75 6.78 1.46 -13.59
C ARG A 75 7.98 2.38 -13.46
N ALA A 76 7.99 3.55 -14.11
CA ALA A 76 9.07 4.52 -13.94
C ALA A 76 9.22 4.98 -12.47
N THR A 77 8.11 5.12 -11.74
CA THR A 77 8.13 5.41 -10.30
C THR A 77 8.72 4.24 -9.49
N VAL A 78 8.34 3.00 -9.82
CA VAL A 78 8.88 1.79 -9.17
C VAL A 78 10.37 1.65 -9.41
N ASP A 79 10.81 1.74 -10.67
CA ASP A 79 12.20 1.57 -11.07
C ASP A 79 13.06 2.65 -10.38
N ALA A 80 12.63 3.92 -10.40
CA ALA A 80 13.33 5.00 -9.71
C ALA A 80 13.41 4.80 -8.18
N TRP A 81 12.42 4.16 -7.55
CA TRP A 81 12.48 3.83 -6.12
C TRP A 81 13.44 2.67 -5.82
N VAL A 82 13.42 1.62 -6.66
CA VAL A 82 14.23 0.39 -6.50
C VAL A 82 15.70 0.62 -6.82
N GLU A 83 16.03 1.50 -7.75
CA GLU A 83 17.41 1.84 -8.14
C GLU A 83 18.20 2.54 -7.01
N VAL A 84 17.51 3.08 -6.02
CA VAL A 84 18.15 3.65 -4.83
C VAL A 84 18.53 2.50 -3.89
N GLU A 85 19.82 2.17 -3.83
CA GLU A 85 20.38 1.08 -3.02
C GLU A 85 19.91 1.11 -1.55
N GLY A 86 19.81 2.31 -0.95
CA GLY A 86 19.38 2.49 0.43
C GLY A 86 17.90 2.13 0.68
N ASN A 87 17.03 2.17 -0.32
CA ASN A 87 15.59 1.89 -0.16
C ASN A 87 15.31 0.42 0.11
N ILE A 88 15.93 -0.49 -0.65
CA ILE A 88 15.79 -1.93 -0.44
C ILE A 88 16.36 -2.34 0.93
N GLN A 89 17.51 -1.77 1.31
CA GLN A 89 18.12 -2.03 2.61
C GLN A 89 17.24 -1.56 3.76
N ARG A 90 16.68 -0.34 3.67
CA ARG A 90 15.73 0.18 4.66
C ARG A 90 14.49 -0.70 4.77
N ALA A 91 13.90 -1.08 3.64
CA ALA A 91 12.73 -1.95 3.62
C ALA A 91 13.01 -3.30 4.30
N ALA A 92 14.16 -3.92 3.99
CA ALA A 92 14.61 -5.18 4.56
C ALA A 92 14.86 -5.07 6.07
N GLN A 93 15.53 -4.01 6.52
CA GLN A 93 15.82 -3.77 7.93
C GLN A 93 14.54 -3.55 8.73
N HIS A 94 13.60 -2.75 8.22
CA HIS A 94 12.37 -2.41 8.95
C HIS A 94 11.51 -3.64 9.24
N VAL A 95 11.41 -4.56 8.28
CA VAL A 95 10.65 -5.81 8.42
C VAL A 95 11.50 -7.00 8.88
N ASN A 96 12.76 -6.76 9.26
CA ASN A 96 13.73 -7.75 9.71
C ASN A 96 13.88 -8.95 8.75
N ARG A 97 14.18 -8.67 7.48
CA ARG A 97 14.36 -9.68 6.42
C ARG A 97 15.74 -9.63 5.80
N THR A 98 16.23 -10.80 5.41
CA THR A 98 17.45 -10.93 4.61
C THR A 98 17.10 -10.64 3.16
N ILE A 99 17.83 -9.75 2.50
CA ILE A 99 17.66 -9.49 1.06
C ILE A 99 18.11 -10.73 0.29
N ARG A 100 17.20 -11.38 -0.43
CA ARG A 100 17.54 -12.42 -1.41
C ARG A 100 18.40 -11.80 -2.51
N SER A 101 19.52 -12.44 -2.84
CA SER A 101 20.36 -12.06 -3.97
C SER A 101 19.66 -12.40 -5.29
N SER A 102 18.74 -11.57 -5.77
CA SER A 102 18.16 -11.74 -7.09
C SER A 102 17.96 -10.40 -7.80
N THR A 103 17.94 -10.48 -9.13
CA THR A 103 17.79 -9.38 -10.08
C THR A 103 16.39 -8.74 -10.07
N HIS A 104 15.47 -9.21 -9.23
CA HIS A 104 14.07 -8.75 -9.19
C HIS A 104 13.57 -8.72 -7.74
N VAL A 105 13.92 -7.66 -7.02
CA VAL A 105 13.57 -7.45 -5.60
C VAL A 105 12.06 -7.18 -5.41
N TRP A 106 11.36 -6.77 -6.47
CA TRP A 106 9.92 -6.52 -6.47
C TRP A 106 9.18 -7.56 -7.33
N SER A 107 7.99 -7.95 -6.88
CA SER A 107 7.13 -8.96 -7.52
C SER A 107 5.92 -8.38 -8.25
N GLY A 108 5.55 -7.13 -7.96
CA GLY A 108 4.48 -6.40 -8.63
C GLY A 108 4.34 -4.97 -8.12
N PHE A 109 3.49 -4.19 -8.78
CA PHE A 109 3.03 -2.89 -8.28
C PHE A 109 1.57 -2.63 -8.64
N GLY A 110 0.93 -1.71 -7.94
CA GLY A 110 -0.45 -1.31 -8.20
C GLY A 110 -0.75 0.07 -7.64
N VAL A 111 -1.58 0.84 -8.34
CA VAL A 111 -2.06 2.14 -7.86
C VAL A 111 -3.28 1.91 -6.99
N PHE A 112 -3.29 2.47 -5.79
CA PHE A 112 -4.38 2.29 -4.83
C PHE A 112 -5.08 3.61 -4.54
N ARG A 113 -6.38 3.52 -4.27
CA ARG A 113 -7.21 4.60 -3.73
C ARG A 113 -7.90 4.16 -2.45
N MET A 114 -7.80 4.95 -1.39
CA MET A 114 -8.46 4.69 -0.11
C MET A 114 -9.97 4.89 -0.26
N LYS A 115 -10.78 3.93 0.18
CA LYS A 115 -12.25 4.06 0.15
C LYS A 115 -12.76 4.63 1.47
N ALA A 116 -13.67 5.60 1.38
CA ALA A 116 -14.34 6.13 2.56
C ALA A 116 -15.23 5.06 3.24
N ARG A 117 -15.30 5.08 4.57
CA ARG A 117 -16.08 4.09 5.34
C ARG A 117 -17.56 4.45 5.34
N GLY A 118 -18.38 3.61 4.74
CA GLY A 118 -19.83 3.57 4.96
C GLY A 118 -20.23 2.76 6.19
N GLY A 119 -19.74 3.13 7.39
CA GLY A 119 -19.98 2.41 8.66
C GLY A 119 -19.45 0.95 8.73
N GLY A 120 -19.29 0.39 9.94
CA GLY A 120 -18.96 -1.03 10.20
C GLY A 120 -17.51 -1.47 9.96
N ASN A 121 -17.20 -2.78 10.10
CA ASN A 121 -15.84 -3.34 10.05
C ASN A 121 -15.39 -3.61 8.61
N TRP A 122 -14.11 -3.38 8.31
CA TRP A 122 -13.46 -3.75 7.05
C TRP A 122 -13.05 -5.23 7.10
N SER A 123 -13.13 -5.92 5.97
CA SER A 123 -12.57 -7.26 5.80
C SER A 123 -11.31 -7.14 4.94
N LEU A 124 -10.19 -7.67 5.41
CA LEU A 124 -9.12 -8.10 4.51
C LEU A 124 -9.68 -9.32 3.77
N LEU A 125 -9.96 -9.17 2.47
CA LEU A 125 -10.17 -10.32 1.60
C LEU A 125 -8.82 -10.67 0.99
N ASP A 126 -8.53 -11.96 0.86
CA ASP A 126 -7.44 -12.38 -0.01
C ASP A 126 -7.80 -12.11 -1.47
N ASP A 127 -6.80 -12.25 -2.35
CA ASP A 127 -6.77 -11.71 -3.72
C ASP A 127 -7.88 -12.23 -4.67
N HIS A 128 -8.78 -13.10 -4.20
CA HIS A 128 -9.88 -13.65 -5.02
C HIS A 128 -11.28 -13.45 -4.43
N GLY A 129 -11.44 -12.67 -3.35
CA GLY A 129 -12.74 -12.46 -2.73
C GLY A 129 -13.41 -13.75 -2.22
N ARG A 130 -12.60 -14.80 -2.01
CA ARG A 130 -13.02 -16.10 -1.48
C ARG A 130 -12.49 -16.25 -0.05
N THR A 131 -13.13 -17.10 0.75
CA THR A 131 -12.73 -17.40 2.12
C THR A 131 -11.78 -18.59 2.25
N ASP A 132 -11.33 -19.19 1.13
CA ASP A 132 -10.72 -20.53 1.17
C ASP A 132 -9.30 -20.58 0.62
N ALA A 133 -8.42 -21.10 1.48
CA ALA A 133 -6.99 -21.37 1.32
C ALA A 133 -6.62 -22.43 0.26
N ASN A 134 -7.44 -22.65 -0.78
CA ASN A 134 -7.40 -23.86 -1.60
C ASN A 134 -7.32 -23.64 -3.13
N GLU A 135 -7.04 -22.44 -3.63
CA GLU A 135 -6.49 -22.33 -5.00
C GLU A 135 -4.96 -22.45 -4.97
N PRO A 136 -4.34 -23.08 -5.98
CA PRO A 136 -2.92 -23.37 -5.94
C PRO A 136 -2.17 -22.06 -6.01
N ARG A 137 -1.64 -21.63 -4.86
CA ARG A 137 -0.58 -20.62 -4.79
C ARG A 137 0.51 -21.12 -5.73
N HIS A 138 0.79 -20.39 -6.80
CA HIS A 138 2.09 -20.54 -7.46
C HIS A 138 3.14 -20.62 -6.35
N ASP A 139 4.08 -21.55 -6.43
CA ASP A 139 5.11 -21.87 -5.42
C ASP A 139 6.02 -20.68 -5.03
N ASP A 140 5.63 -19.46 -5.37
CA ASP A 140 6.25 -18.24 -4.90
C ASP A 140 5.80 -17.90 -3.47
N PRO A 141 6.75 -17.77 -2.52
CA PRO A 141 6.44 -17.29 -1.19
C PRO A 141 5.85 -15.88 -1.30
N LEU A 142 4.62 -15.74 -0.78
CA LEU A 142 3.82 -14.51 -0.76
C LEU A 142 4.68 -13.25 -0.57
N PRO A 143 4.35 -12.12 -1.26
CA PRO A 143 5.06 -10.87 -1.08
C PRO A 143 5.07 -10.49 0.39
N GLN A 144 6.26 -10.26 0.91
CA GLN A 144 6.48 -10.19 2.34
C GLN A 144 6.42 -8.74 2.81
N THR A 145 6.87 -7.78 1.99
CA THR A 145 6.88 -6.34 2.30
C THR A 145 6.04 -5.60 1.26
N VAL A 146 5.24 -4.64 1.72
CA VAL A 146 4.54 -3.68 0.86
C VAL A 146 5.13 -2.30 1.10
N VAL A 147 5.50 -1.60 0.04
CA VAL A 147 5.92 -0.20 0.09
C VAL A 147 4.80 0.65 -0.44
N PHE A 148 4.32 1.59 0.36
CA PHE A 148 3.32 2.58 -0.06
C PHE A 148 4.03 3.88 -0.36
N ILE A 149 3.95 4.35 -1.61
CA ILE A 149 4.46 5.66 -2.05
C ILE A 149 3.27 6.60 -2.22
N ALA A 150 3.34 7.76 -1.59
CA ALA A 150 2.32 8.79 -1.60
C ALA A 150 2.31 9.55 -2.95
N LEU A 151 1.23 9.44 -3.73
CA LEU A 151 1.01 10.30 -4.92
C LEU A 151 0.25 11.58 -4.58
N THR A 152 -0.53 11.53 -3.50
CA THR A 152 -1.11 12.67 -2.80
C THR A 152 -0.54 12.70 -1.40
N ARG A 153 -0.68 13.82 -0.66
CA ARG A 153 -0.45 13.78 0.79
C ARG A 153 -1.37 12.71 1.37
N LEU A 154 -0.82 11.70 2.06
CA LEU A 154 -1.58 10.65 2.73
C LEU A 154 -1.60 10.93 4.22
N ASP A 155 -2.75 10.86 4.86
CA ASP A 155 -2.85 10.94 6.32
C ASP A 155 -4.22 10.42 6.80
N HIS A 156 -4.50 10.59 8.08
CA HIS A 156 -5.75 10.14 8.67
C HIS A 156 -7.00 10.82 8.09
N SER A 157 -6.86 11.98 7.46
CA SER A 157 -7.99 12.70 6.87
C SER A 157 -8.48 12.08 5.57
N ASN A 158 -7.64 11.27 4.91
CA ASN A 158 -7.97 10.65 3.62
C ASN A 158 -7.86 9.11 3.61
N GLY A 159 -7.97 8.52 4.79
CA GLY A 159 -8.13 7.08 4.99
C GLY A 159 -6.83 6.35 5.26
N PHE A 160 -5.66 6.99 5.08
CA PHE A 160 -4.37 6.36 5.35
C PHE A 160 -4.04 6.39 6.85
N PHE A 161 -3.22 5.45 7.33
CA PHE A 161 -3.00 5.21 8.76
C PHE A 161 -1.89 6.07 9.38
N MET A 162 -1.13 6.80 8.59
CA MET A 162 -0.06 7.68 9.06
C MET A 162 0.19 8.84 8.09
N PRO A 163 0.81 9.96 8.52
CA PRO A 163 1.13 11.04 7.61
C PRO A 163 2.30 10.69 6.69
N LEU A 164 2.13 10.90 5.38
CA LEU A 164 3.16 10.91 4.35
C LEU A 164 2.91 12.11 3.43
N GLU A 165 3.94 12.91 3.22
CA GLU A 165 3.91 13.96 2.19
C GLU A 165 4.01 13.35 0.79
N VAL A 166 3.66 14.12 -0.23
CA VAL A 166 3.76 13.68 -1.63
C VAL A 166 5.19 13.20 -1.93
N GLY A 167 5.29 12.03 -2.55
CA GLY A 167 6.56 11.39 -2.85
C GLY A 167 7.22 10.72 -1.64
N GLN A 168 6.69 10.78 -0.42
CA GLN A 168 7.24 9.95 0.67
C GLN A 168 6.75 8.51 0.55
N ASP A 169 7.50 7.59 1.16
CA ASP A 169 7.13 6.19 1.20
C ASP A 169 7.16 5.60 2.61
N VAL A 170 6.42 4.52 2.84
CA VAL A 170 6.53 3.70 4.04
C VAL A 170 6.58 2.23 3.69
N CYS A 171 7.52 1.50 4.30
CA CYS A 171 7.60 0.04 4.18
C CYS A 171 6.80 -0.64 5.29
N ILE A 172 5.98 -1.63 4.94
CA ILE A 172 5.11 -2.35 5.87
C ILE A 172 5.27 -3.86 5.65
N ASP A 173 5.27 -4.64 6.72
CA ASP A 173 5.12 -6.09 6.62
C ASP A 173 3.72 -6.43 6.08
N SER A 174 3.61 -7.30 5.07
CA SER A 174 2.32 -7.73 4.52
C SER A 174 1.41 -8.44 5.54
N LYS A 175 1.97 -8.89 6.67
CA LYS A 175 1.25 -9.47 7.80
C LYS A 175 0.94 -8.47 8.92
N ALA A 176 1.32 -7.21 8.78
CA ALA A 176 1.05 -6.20 9.79
C ALA A 176 -0.44 -5.96 9.97
N GLU A 177 -0.91 -5.93 11.22
CA GLU A 177 -2.24 -5.46 11.55
C GLU A 177 -2.24 -3.93 11.58
N ILE A 178 -2.75 -3.31 10.51
CA ILE A 178 -2.86 -1.85 10.37
C ILE A 178 -4.31 -1.39 10.61
N VAL A 179 -4.50 -0.34 11.41
CA VAL A 179 -5.81 0.26 11.65
C VAL A 179 -5.95 1.48 10.75
N TYR A 180 -6.85 1.38 9.77
CA TYR A 180 -7.11 2.47 8.84
C TYR A 180 -8.28 3.35 9.30
N PRO A 181 -8.14 4.68 9.23
CA PRO A 181 -9.22 5.62 9.52
C PRO A 181 -10.45 5.44 8.63
N PRO A 182 -11.64 5.87 9.08
CA PRO A 182 -12.90 5.70 8.34
C PRO A 182 -13.09 6.70 7.18
N THR A 183 -12.08 7.49 6.85
CA THR A 183 -12.07 8.45 5.76
C THR A 183 -11.53 7.80 4.48
N GLY A 184 -11.45 8.51 3.35
CA GLY A 184 -10.97 7.96 2.08
C GLY A 184 -10.47 9.05 1.15
N SER A 185 -10.21 8.68 -0.11
CA SER A 185 -9.64 9.50 -1.19
C SER A 185 -8.12 9.61 -1.25
N GLY A 186 -7.38 9.07 -0.27
CA GLY A 186 -5.92 8.98 -0.36
C GLY A 186 -5.50 8.17 -1.57
N LEU A 187 -4.52 8.65 -2.32
CA LEU A 187 -4.04 8.05 -3.57
C LEU A 187 -2.54 7.80 -3.49
N GLY A 188 -2.12 6.60 -3.88
CA GLY A 188 -0.71 6.22 -3.88
C GLY A 188 -0.38 5.03 -4.77
N LEU A 189 0.89 4.65 -4.76
CA LEU A 189 1.43 3.47 -5.44
C LEU A 189 1.84 2.45 -4.37
N ALA A 190 1.46 1.19 -4.54
CA ALA A 190 1.92 0.07 -3.74
C ALA A 190 2.93 -0.75 -4.54
N ILE A 191 4.07 -1.08 -3.94
CA ILE A 191 5.08 -1.99 -4.49
C ILE A 191 5.15 -3.21 -3.59
N TRP A 192 5.03 -4.40 -4.16
CA TRP A 192 5.20 -5.66 -3.44
C TRP A 192 6.64 -6.14 -3.59
N LEU A 193 7.36 -6.25 -2.49
CA LEU A 193 8.74 -6.72 -2.45
C LEU A 193 8.83 -8.17 -1.98
N ARG A 194 9.80 -8.88 -2.58
CA ARG A 194 10.23 -10.21 -2.19
C ARG A 194 11.64 -10.12 -1.64
N LEU A 195 11.73 -9.79 -0.36
CA LEU A 195 12.99 -9.70 0.38
C LEU A 195 13.41 -11.09 0.86
#